data_AF-A0A653U784-F1
#
_entry.id   AF-A0A653U784-F1
#
_cell.length_a   1.000
_cell.length_b   1.000
_cell.length_c   1.000
_cell.angle_alpha   90.00
_cell.angle_beta   90.00
_cell.angle_gamma   90.00
#
_symmetry.space_group_name_H-M   'P 1'
#
loop_
_entity.id
_entity.type
_entity.pdbx_description
1 polymer ?
#
loop_
_entity_poly.entity_id
_entity_poly.type
_entity_poly.pdbx_seq_one_letter_code
_entity_poly.pdbx_strand_id
1 'polypeptide(L)'
;MNRSLTAGIALSATLMLASCGGGSDEPKESSATTTTATSSGTQPKCVDVWVSGKTIPKDYEGCSKGDTIEAAVTLDCRDGSKFITYDDRFFATLGGKITAYEGNGEGGAAYQKAYDACFG
;
A
#
# COMPACT_ATOMS: atom_id res chain seq x y z
N MET A 1 -17.14 28.76 34.39
CA MET A 1 -18.54 28.33 34.26
C MET A 1 -19.19 29.06 33.10
N ASN A 2 -19.36 28.43 31.94
CA ASN A 2 -20.15 28.99 30.85
C ASN A 2 -21.22 27.96 30.50
N ARG A 3 -22.46 28.21 30.96
CA ARG A 3 -23.63 27.37 30.74
C ARG A 3 -24.53 28.08 29.73
N SER A 4 -24.65 27.51 28.54
CA SER A 4 -25.81 27.73 27.66
C SER A 4 -26.19 26.38 27.07
N LEU A 5 -27.12 25.72 27.74
CA LEU A 5 -27.78 24.48 27.31
C LEU A 5 -29.08 24.87 26.61
N THR A 6 -29.16 24.67 25.31
CA THR A 6 -30.41 24.77 24.55
C THR A 6 -30.93 23.35 24.30
N ALA A 7 -32.01 23.00 24.99
CA ALA A 7 -32.88 21.86 24.69
C ALA A 7 -33.69 22.14 23.41
N GLY A 8 -34.17 21.20 22.60
CA GLY A 8 -34.20 19.73 22.66
C GLY A 8 -35.06 19.16 21.51
N ILE A 9 -35.37 17.86 21.59
CA ILE A 9 -36.52 17.13 20.97
C ILE A 9 -36.40 16.95 19.43
N ALA A 10 -36.61 15.81 18.75
CA ALA A 10 -37.48 14.65 18.96
C ALA A 10 -37.00 13.42 18.16
N LEU A 11 -37.58 12.26 18.51
CA LEU A 11 -37.52 10.95 17.85
C LEU A 11 -37.79 11.00 16.34
N SER A 12 -37.17 10.07 15.59
CA SER A 12 -37.85 9.19 14.61
C SER A 12 -36.90 8.08 14.13
N ALA A 13 -37.27 6.83 14.40
CA ALA A 13 -36.69 5.65 13.78
C ALA A 13 -37.53 5.28 12.55
N THR A 14 -36.92 5.08 11.37
CA THR A 14 -37.49 4.21 10.32
C THR A 14 -36.39 3.70 9.40
N LEU A 15 -36.35 2.38 9.25
CA LEU A 15 -35.45 1.62 8.36
C LEU A 15 -35.72 1.94 6.89
N MET A 16 -34.66 1.91 6.07
CA MET A 16 -34.75 1.55 4.66
C MET A 16 -33.61 0.56 4.34
N LEU A 17 -33.93 -0.73 4.32
CA LEU A 17 -33.11 -1.73 3.64
C LEU A 17 -33.33 -1.54 2.13
N ALA A 18 -32.33 -1.00 1.44
CA ALA A 18 -32.29 -1.01 -0.01
C ALA A 18 -32.02 -2.46 -0.48
N SER A 19 -33.05 -3.06 -1.09
CA SER A 19 -33.06 -4.37 -1.73
C SER A 19 -32.96 -4.21 -3.25
N CYS A 20 -32.33 -5.20 -3.90
CA CYS A 20 -32.14 -5.40 -5.34
C CYS A 20 -31.41 -4.29 -6.09
N GLY A 21 -30.24 -4.54 -6.67
CA GLY A 21 -29.97 -5.69 -7.56
C GLY A 21 -30.24 -5.24 -8.99
N GLY A 22 -29.48 -4.25 -9.45
CA GLY A 22 -29.53 -3.69 -10.81
C GLY A 22 -28.16 -3.84 -11.45
N GLY A 23 -28.15 -4.50 -12.60
CA GLY A 23 -26.95 -5.02 -13.25
C GLY A 23 -26.01 -3.98 -13.84
N SER A 24 -24.81 -4.46 -14.17
CA SER A 24 -23.91 -3.96 -15.21
C SER A 24 -22.81 -5.02 -15.34
N ASP A 25 -23.11 -6.12 -16.04
CA ASP A 25 -22.08 -6.97 -16.61
C ASP A 25 -21.48 -6.21 -17.80
N GLU A 26 -20.40 -5.49 -17.56
CA GLU A 26 -19.42 -5.10 -18.58
C GLU A 26 -18.11 -4.63 -17.94
N PRO A 27 -16.99 -4.68 -18.67
CA PRO A 27 -15.96 -5.70 -18.49
C PRO A 27 -14.80 -5.14 -17.67
N LYS A 28 -14.26 -5.94 -16.73
CA LYS A 28 -12.89 -5.70 -16.24
C LYS A 28 -11.97 -6.74 -16.83
N GLU A 29 -11.59 -6.44 -18.07
CA GLU A 29 -10.24 -6.63 -18.55
C GLU A 29 -9.26 -6.28 -17.42
N SER A 30 -8.87 -7.28 -16.65
CA SER A 30 -7.61 -7.24 -15.95
C SER A 30 -6.68 -8.06 -16.82
N SER A 31 -6.33 -7.47 -17.97
CA SER A 31 -5.09 -7.80 -18.67
C SER A 31 -4.02 -7.87 -17.59
N ALA A 32 -3.66 -9.10 -17.24
CA ALA A 32 -2.46 -9.37 -16.51
C ALA A 32 -1.35 -8.85 -17.41
N THR A 33 -0.99 -7.58 -17.24
CA THR A 33 0.29 -7.06 -17.70
C THR A 33 1.30 -7.79 -16.82
N THR A 34 1.61 -9.01 -17.24
CA THR A 34 2.92 -9.62 -17.06
C THR A 34 3.88 -8.54 -17.48
N THR A 35 4.40 -7.78 -16.52
CA THR A 35 5.56 -6.95 -16.75
C THR A 35 6.67 -7.93 -17.03
N THR A 36 6.80 -8.27 -18.31
CA THR A 36 7.93 -8.94 -18.90
C THR A 36 9.13 -8.06 -18.55
N ALA A 37 9.82 -8.41 -17.47
CA ALA A 37 11.17 -7.94 -17.21
C ALA A 37 12.07 -8.56 -18.29
N THR A 38 12.06 -7.95 -19.48
CA THR A 38 13.06 -8.22 -20.50
C THR A 38 13.29 -6.95 -21.30
N SER A 39 14.34 -6.23 -20.90
CA SER A 39 15.12 -5.34 -21.76
C SER A 39 16.36 -4.90 -20.99
N SER A 40 17.45 -5.61 -21.27
CA SER A 40 18.78 -5.04 -21.52
C SER A 40 19.18 -3.81 -20.69
N GLY A 41 19.85 -4.06 -19.57
CA GLY A 41 20.87 -3.14 -19.02
C GLY A 41 20.41 -1.85 -18.32
N THR A 42 19.10 -1.60 -18.16
CA THR A 42 18.61 -0.41 -17.44
C THR A 42 17.71 -0.82 -16.27
N GLN A 43 18.06 -0.38 -15.06
CA GLN A 43 17.27 -0.57 -13.83
C GLN A 43 15.82 -0.07 -14.03
N PRO A 44 14.77 -0.81 -13.59
CA PRO A 44 13.39 -0.34 -13.73
C PRO A 44 13.16 0.99 -13.01
N LYS A 45 12.27 1.84 -13.53
CA LYS A 45 11.97 3.11 -12.87
C LYS A 45 11.26 2.88 -11.54
N CYS A 46 11.61 3.67 -10.52
CA CYS A 46 11.04 3.50 -9.18
C CYS A 46 9.51 3.64 -9.16
N VAL A 47 8.97 4.56 -9.96
CA VAL A 47 7.52 4.77 -10.08
C VAL A 47 6.77 3.57 -10.67
N ASP A 48 7.46 2.72 -11.43
CA ASP A 48 6.88 1.52 -12.04
C ASP A 48 6.96 0.31 -11.10
N VAL A 49 7.96 0.29 -10.21
CA VAL A 49 8.15 -0.76 -9.20
C VAL A 49 7.29 -0.52 -7.97
N TRP A 50 7.37 0.68 -7.38
CA TRP A 50 6.76 1.03 -6.10
C TRP A 50 5.29 1.42 -6.25
N VAL A 51 4.47 0.43 -6.61
CA VAL A 51 3.02 0.56 -6.76
C VAL A 51 2.32 -0.30 -5.73
N SER A 52 1.45 0.31 -4.92
CA SER A 52 0.69 -0.41 -3.89
C SER A 52 -0.09 -1.59 -4.48
N GLY A 53 -0.06 -2.72 -3.78
CA GLY A 53 -0.72 -3.97 -4.16
C GLY A 53 0.08 -4.86 -5.11
N LYS A 54 1.09 -4.32 -5.82
CA LYS A 54 2.03 -5.12 -6.61
C LYS A 54 3.00 -5.90 -5.72
N THR A 55 3.64 -6.91 -6.30
CA THR A 55 4.65 -7.71 -5.61
C THR A 55 6.04 -7.20 -5.98
N ILE A 56 6.87 -6.92 -4.97
CA ILE A 56 8.28 -6.57 -5.19
C ILE A 56 9.07 -7.86 -5.52
N PRO A 57 10.03 -7.86 -6.46
CA PRO A 57 10.86 -9.03 -6.70
C PRO A 57 11.64 -9.48 -5.46
N LYS A 58 11.97 -10.77 -5.37
CA LYS A 58 12.75 -11.34 -4.25
C LYS A 58 14.21 -10.91 -4.28
N ASP A 59 14.69 -10.63 -5.48
CA ASP A 59 16.03 -10.19 -5.86
C ASP A 59 16.04 -8.69 -6.21
N TYR A 60 15.12 -7.91 -5.63
CA TYR A 60 15.05 -6.48 -5.90
C TYR A 60 16.26 -5.74 -5.29
N GLU A 61 17.10 -5.16 -6.15
CA GLU A 61 18.32 -4.45 -5.76
C GLU A 61 18.17 -2.91 -5.78
N GLY A 62 17.08 -2.40 -6.33
CA GLY A 62 16.85 -0.96 -6.50
C GLY A 62 16.16 -0.61 -7.81
N CYS A 63 15.94 0.68 -8.02
CA CYS A 63 15.23 1.23 -9.17
C CYS A 63 15.87 2.55 -9.64
N SER A 64 15.57 3.00 -10.84
CA SER A 64 16.05 4.28 -11.37
C SER A 64 15.10 5.44 -11.01
N LYS A 65 15.66 6.57 -10.58
CA LYS A 65 14.96 7.84 -10.35
C LYS A 65 15.67 8.95 -11.13
N GLY A 66 15.33 9.07 -12.42
CA GLY A 66 16.10 9.90 -13.34
C GLY A 66 17.44 9.23 -13.66
N ASP A 67 18.54 9.94 -13.40
CA ASP A 67 19.90 9.45 -13.67
C ASP A 67 20.54 8.72 -12.47
N THR A 68 19.84 8.64 -11.33
CA THR A 68 20.32 7.93 -10.13
C THR A 68 19.68 6.55 -9.98
N ILE A 69 20.43 5.63 -9.38
CA ILE A 69 19.90 4.36 -8.88
C ILE A 69 19.56 4.54 -7.40
N GLU A 70 18.30 4.34 -7.07
CA GLU A 70 17.76 4.36 -5.71
C GLU A 70 17.65 2.92 -5.21
N ALA A 71 18.48 2.56 -4.24
CA ALA A 71 18.30 1.35 -3.47
C ALA A 71 17.19 1.55 -2.44
N ALA A 72 16.41 0.51 -2.16
CA ALA A 72 15.50 0.56 -1.03
C ALA A 72 16.29 0.42 0.28
N VAL A 73 15.84 1.15 1.31
CA VAL A 73 16.36 0.93 2.65
C VAL A 73 15.98 -0.49 3.04
N THR A 74 16.98 -1.32 3.34
CA THR A 74 16.81 -2.74 3.59
C THR A 74 17.19 -3.04 5.03
N LEU A 75 16.30 -3.73 5.72
CA LEU A 75 16.45 -4.16 7.10
C LEU A 75 16.26 -5.69 7.16
N ASP A 76 17.13 -6.38 7.88
CA ASP A 76 17.06 -7.83 8.04
C ASP A 76 16.06 -8.19 9.15
N CYS A 77 15.01 -8.93 8.80
CA CYS A 77 14.06 -9.49 9.76
C CYS A 77 14.68 -10.63 10.56
N ARG A 78 14.08 -10.97 11.70
CA ARG A 78 14.53 -12.09 12.55
C ARG A 78 14.49 -13.45 11.86
N ASP A 79 13.57 -13.63 10.89
CA ASP A 79 13.42 -14.85 10.11
C ASP A 79 14.36 -14.93 8.89
N GLY A 80 15.23 -13.94 8.71
CA GLY A 80 16.17 -13.84 7.59
C GLY A 80 15.55 -13.26 6.31
N SER A 81 14.27 -12.91 6.33
CA SER A 81 13.68 -12.12 5.24
C SER A 81 14.17 -10.66 5.30
N LYS A 82 13.99 -9.92 4.20
CA LYS A 82 14.40 -8.52 4.09
C LYS A 82 13.19 -7.62 4.02
N PHE A 83 13.05 -6.73 4.99
CA PHE A 83 12.07 -5.67 5.00
C PHE A 83 12.64 -4.44 4.31
N ILE A 84 11.89 -3.88 3.37
CA ILE A 84 12.33 -2.77 2.53
C ILE A 84 11.34 -1.61 2.57
N THR A 85 11.86 -0.39 2.53
CA THR A 85 11.06 0.85 2.44
C THR A 85 11.53 1.74 1.29
N TYR A 86 10.62 2.59 0.81
CA TYR A 86 10.89 3.54 -0.27
C TYR A 86 10.10 4.84 -0.13
N ASP A 87 10.81 5.95 -0.36
CA ASP A 87 10.29 7.33 -0.46
C ASP A 87 9.38 7.72 0.73
N ASP A 88 9.64 7.15 1.91
CA ASP A 88 8.86 7.34 3.15
C ASP A 88 7.35 7.17 2.94
N ARG A 89 6.98 6.30 2.00
CA ARG A 89 5.60 6.13 1.53
C ARG A 89 5.24 4.69 1.25
N PHE A 90 6.21 3.83 1.04
CA PHE A 90 5.98 2.43 0.72
C PHE A 90 6.87 1.52 1.55
N PHE A 91 6.36 0.32 1.81
CA PHE A 91 7.09 -0.75 2.46
C PHE A 91 6.66 -2.13 1.93
N ALA A 92 7.56 -3.11 2.03
CA ALA A 92 7.31 -4.50 1.70
C ALA A 92 8.36 -5.41 2.36
N THR A 93 8.09 -6.71 2.43
CA THR A 93 9.17 -7.71 2.50
C THR A 93 9.58 -8.10 1.08
N LEU A 94 10.86 -8.39 0.81
CA LEU A 94 11.29 -8.88 -0.50
C LEU A 94 10.48 -10.10 -0.95
N GLY A 95 9.99 -10.09 -2.20
CA GLY A 95 9.04 -11.09 -2.71
C GLY A 95 7.59 -10.92 -2.24
N GLY A 96 7.31 -9.94 -1.39
CA GLY A 96 6.01 -9.66 -0.81
C GLY A 96 5.25 -8.53 -1.52
N LYS A 97 4.07 -8.21 -0.99
CA LYS A 97 3.23 -7.12 -1.51
C LYS A 97 3.71 -5.76 -1.02
N ILE A 98 3.73 -4.80 -1.93
CA ILE A 98 4.02 -3.39 -1.65
C ILE A 98 2.79 -2.76 -1.03
N THR A 99 2.99 -2.15 0.14
CA THR A 99 1.95 -1.45 0.88
C THR A 99 2.33 0.02 0.96
N ALA A 100 1.37 0.92 0.68
CA ALA A 100 1.56 2.33 0.92
C ALA A 100 1.31 2.64 2.40
N TYR A 101 2.01 3.61 2.97
CA TYR A 101 1.66 4.12 4.30
C TYR A 101 0.26 4.72 4.27
N GLU A 102 -0.50 4.45 5.33
CA GLU A 102 -1.80 5.06 5.54
C GLU A 102 -1.62 6.43 6.21
N GLY A 103 -2.21 7.48 5.65
CA GLY A 103 -2.19 8.83 6.22
C GLY A 103 -1.10 9.75 5.66
N ASN A 104 -0.90 10.89 6.32
CA ASN A 104 0.00 11.97 5.87
C ASN A 104 1.44 11.83 6.42
N GLY A 105 1.92 10.61 6.69
CA GLY A 105 3.25 10.39 7.29
C GLY A 105 3.71 8.94 7.33
N GLU A 106 4.93 8.73 7.84
CA GLU A 106 5.55 7.41 7.99
C GLU A 106 4.81 6.53 9.01
N GLY A 107 4.54 5.29 8.62
CA GLY A 107 4.33 4.24 9.62
C GLY A 107 2.89 4.06 10.14
N GLY A 108 1.88 4.17 9.28
CA GLY A 108 0.50 3.81 9.63
C GLY A 108 0.34 2.38 10.18
N ALA A 109 -0.86 2.01 10.64
CA ALA A 109 -1.10 0.74 11.36
C ALA A 109 -0.60 -0.51 10.61
N ALA A 110 -0.71 -0.51 9.28
CA ALA A 110 -0.19 -1.59 8.44
C ALA A 110 1.34 -1.71 8.51
N TYR A 111 2.06 -0.59 8.56
CA TYR A 111 3.52 -0.59 8.72
C TYR A 111 3.92 -1.10 10.09
N GLN A 112 3.34 -0.58 11.17
CA GLN A 112 3.69 -1.01 12.53
C GLN A 112 3.47 -2.52 12.68
N LYS A 113 2.35 -3.04 12.17
CA LYS A 113 2.08 -4.48 12.16
C LYS A 113 3.13 -5.28 11.39
N ALA A 114 3.57 -4.80 10.22
CA ALA A 114 4.58 -5.48 9.43
C ALA A 114 5.98 -5.39 10.06
N TYR A 115 6.29 -4.25 10.68
CA TYR A 115 7.51 -4.02 11.43
C TYR A 115 7.57 -4.97 12.64
N ASP A 116 6.52 -5.03 13.46
CA ASP A 116 6.44 -5.95 14.59
C ASP A 116 6.50 -7.42 14.16
N ALA A 117 5.91 -7.77 13.01
CA ALA A 117 6.04 -9.13 12.47
C ALA A 117 7.47 -9.48 12.04
N CYS A 118 8.25 -8.49 11.58
CA CYS A 118 9.61 -8.67 11.11
C CYS A 118 10.65 -8.64 12.24
N PHE A 119 10.46 -7.76 13.24
CA PHE A 119 11.44 -7.46 14.28
C PHE A 119 11.00 -7.79 15.73
N GLY A 120 9.72 -8.11 15.93
CA GLY A 120 9.12 -8.45 17.23
C GLY A 120 9.58 -9.78 17.79
#